data_AF-A0A1A0UGK2-F1
#
_entry.id   AF-A0A1A0UGK2-F1
#
_cell.length_a   1.000
_cell.length_b   1.000
_cell.length_c   1.000
_cell.angle_alpha   90.00
_cell.angle_beta   90.00
_cell.angle_gamma   90.00
#
_symmetry.space_group_name_H-M   'P 1'
#
loop_
_entity.id
_entity.type
_entity.pdbx_description
1 polymer ?
#
loop_
_entity_poly.entity_id
_entity_poly.type
_entity_poly.pdbx_seq_one_letter_code
_entity_poly.pdbx_strand_id
1 'polypeptide(L)' 'MKVTVDQDVCASSGNCVMNAPEVFDQRDDDGVVVLLNPNPTSEQAEGARRAAAACPALAIHIEE' A
#
# COMPACT_ATOMS: atom_id res chain seq x y z
N MET A 1 6.06 -7.33 -10.97
CA MET A 1 5.93 -6.26 -9.97
C MET A 1 6.15 -6.78 -8.57
N LYS A 2 6.80 -5.97 -7.73
CA LYS A 2 7.05 -6.17 -6.31
C LYS A 2 6.71 -4.88 -5.57
N VAL A 3 5.96 -5.00 -4.48
CA VAL A 3 5.54 -3.88 -3.64
C VAL A 3 6.34 -3.91 -2.33
N THR A 4 6.76 -2.75 -1.86
CA THR A 4 7.32 -2.56 -0.51
C THR A 4 6.70 -1.34 0.15
N VAL A 5 6.73 -1.31 1.49
CA VAL A 5 6.21 -0.21 2.30
C VAL A 5 7.25 0.24 3.32
N ASP A 6 7.47 1.55 3.42
CA ASP A 6 8.21 2.17 4.50
C ASP A 6 7.21 2.62 5.57
N GLN A 7 7.20 1.88 6.69
CA GLN A 7 6.28 2.15 7.79
C GLN A 7 6.72 3.34 8.65
N ASP A 8 8.00 3.71 8.63
CA ASP A 8 8.53 4.80 9.46
C ASP A 8 8.07 6.17 8.95
N VAL A 9 7.79 6.28 7.65
CA VAL A 9 7.26 7.50 7.02
C VAL A 9 5.74 7.48 6.84
N CYS A 10 5.06 6.38 7.18
CA CYS A 10 3.62 6.24 6.96
C CYS A 10 2.82 7.33 7.69
N ALA A 11 1.90 7.98 6.96
CA ALA A 11 1.03 9.03 7.51
C ALA A 11 -0.37 8.53 7.95
N SER A 12 -0.57 7.21 8.07
CA SER A 12 -1.82 6.56 8.50
C SER A 12 -3.09 7.08 7.79
N SER A 13 -3.02 7.40 6.49
CA SER A 13 -4.12 8.07 5.77
C SER A 13 -5.24 7.14 5.27
N GLY A 14 -5.01 5.81 5.27
CA GLY A 14 -5.98 4.82 4.77
C GLY A 14 -6.15 4.76 3.25
N ASN A 15 -5.51 5.64 2.48
CA ASN A 15 -5.64 5.67 1.02
C ASN A 15 -5.19 4.37 0.33
N CYS A 16 -4.25 3.65 0.92
CA CYS A 16 -3.78 2.37 0.41
C CYS A 16 -4.89 1.32 0.42
N VAL A 17 -5.53 1.12 1.56
CA VAL A 17 -6.64 0.15 1.75
C VAL A 17 -7.84 0.55 0.89
N MET A 18 -8.15 1.84 0.78
CA MET A 18 -9.25 2.31 -0.07
C MET A 18 -9.05 2.00 -1.57
N ASN A 19 -7.80 1.93 -2.04
CA ASN A 19 -7.48 1.68 -3.45
C ASN A 19 -7.21 0.21 -3.78
N ALA A 20 -6.70 -0.56 -2.81
CA ALA A 20 -6.33 -1.96 -2.99
C ALA A 20 -6.39 -2.73 -1.66
N PRO A 21 -7.60 -3.01 -1.13
CA PRO A 21 -7.78 -3.68 0.17
C PRO A 21 -7.27 -5.14 0.17
N GLU A 22 -7.06 -5.74 -0.99
CA GLU A 22 -6.50 -7.08 -1.15
C GLU A 22 -4.96 -7.08 -1.11
N VAL A 23 -4.33 -5.91 -1.14
CA VAL A 23 -2.87 -5.72 -1.14
C VAL A 23 -2.39 -5.04 0.14
N PHE A 24 -3.21 -4.13 0.70
CA PHE A 24 -2.87 -3.36 1.89
C PHE A 24 -3.96 -3.46 2.94
N ASP A 25 -3.54 -3.37 4.19
CA ASP A 25 -4.38 -3.17 5.36
C ASP A 25 -3.81 -2.05 6.24
N GLN A 26 -4.46 -1.76 7.36
CA GLN A 26 -3.94 -0.89 8.41
C GLN A 26 -3.89 -1.65 9.74
N ARG A 27 -2.84 -1.42 10.53
CA ARG A 27 -2.83 -1.89 11.91
C ARG A 27 -3.91 -1.19 12.72
N ASP A 28 -4.59 -1.95 13.58
CA ASP A 28 -5.69 -1.45 14.40
C ASP A 28 -5.27 -0.41 15.46
N ASP A 29 -4.00 -0.41 15.89
CA ASP A 29 -3.51 0.41 16.99
C ASP A 29 -3.04 1.81 16.56
N ASP A 30 -2.32 1.92 15.45
CA ASP A 30 -1.71 3.17 14.97
C ASP A 30 -2.10 3.56 13.52
N GLY A 31 -2.89 2.73 12.84
CA GLY A 31 -3.31 2.95 11.47
C GLY A 31 -2.19 2.85 10.43
N VAL A 32 -0.99 2.42 10.83
CA VAL A 32 0.15 2.28 9.92
C VAL A 32 -0.14 1.17 8.92
N VAL A 33 0.26 1.40 7.67
CA VAL A 33 0.04 0.45 6.58
C VAL A 33 0.67 -0.92 6.87
N VAL A 34 -0.10 -1.97 6.60
CA VAL A 34 0.38 -3.35 6.53
C VAL A 34 0.33 -3.79 5.08
N LEU A 35 1.44 -4.35 4.58
CA LEU A 35 1.47 -4.95 3.25
C LEU A 35 1.04 -6.41 3.34
N LEU A 36 -0.14 -6.73 2.81
CA LEU A 36 -0.69 -8.08 2.79
C LEU A 36 -0.09 -8.93 1.67
N ASN A 37 0.08 -8.34 0.49
CA ASN A 37 0.62 -9.04 -0.68
C ASN A 37 1.78 -8.27 -1.32
N PRO A 38 3.04 -8.69 -1.13
CA PRO A 38 4.19 -8.05 -1.75
C PRO A 38 4.33 -8.33 -3.25
N ASN A 39 3.59 -9.31 -3.80
CA ASN A 39 3.60 -9.65 -5.22
C ASN A 39 2.16 -9.71 -5.76
N PRO A 40 1.49 -8.55 -5.97
CA PRO A 40 0.14 -8.49 -6.49
C PRO A 40 0.00 -9.22 -7.84
N THR A 41 -1.14 -9.86 -8.05
CA THR A 41 -1.47 -10.43 -9.36
C THR A 41 -1.65 -9.33 -10.41
N SER A 42 -1.68 -9.69 -11.70
CA SER A 42 -1.94 -8.71 -12.78
C SER A 42 -3.28 -7.98 -12.61
N GLU A 43 -4.29 -8.60 -12.00
CA GLU A 43 -5.58 -7.98 -11.71
C GLU A 43 -5.50 -6.97 -10.55
N GLN A 44 -4.61 -7.20 -9.59
CA GLN A 44 -4.38 -6.32 -8.43
C GLN A 44 -3.37 -5.20 -8.71
N ALA A 45 -2.56 -5.34 -9.75
CA ALA A 45 -1.44 -4.45 -10.08
C ALA A 45 -1.86 -2.98 -10.20
N GLU A 46 -2.98 -2.74 -10.88
CA GLU A 46 -3.48 -1.38 -11.09
C GLU A 46 -3.97 -0.75 -9.78
N GLY A 47 -4.63 -1.53 -8.90
CA GLY A 47 -4.99 -1.07 -7.56
C GLY A 47 -3.76 -0.70 -6.74
N ALA A 48 -2.71 -1.53 -6.78
CA ALA A 48 -1.46 -1.26 -6.08
C ALA A 48 -0.77 0.03 -6.57
N ARG A 49 -0.76 0.28 -7.89
CA ARG A 49 -0.24 1.53 -8.47
C ARG A 49 -1.05 2.75 -8.04
N ARG A 50 -2.38 2.66 -8.01
CA ARG A 50 -3.24 3.73 -7.49
C ARG A 50 -3.00 4.00 -6.02
N ALA A 51 -2.85 2.96 -5.20
CA ALA A 51 -2.51 3.08 -3.79
C ALA A 51 -1.19 3.83 -3.58
N ALA A 52 -0.16 3.50 -4.36
CA ALA A 52 1.13 4.20 -4.31
C ALA A 52 1.00 5.67 -4.71
N ALA A 53 0.28 5.97 -5.79
CA ALA A 53 0.04 7.34 -6.25
C ALA A 53 -0.81 8.17 -5.26
N ALA A 54 -1.71 7.53 -4.52
CA ALA A 54 -2.57 8.17 -3.52
C ALA A 54 -1.91 8.30 -2.14
N CYS A 55 -0.69 7.76 -1.93
CA CYS A 55 0.01 7.81 -0.66
C CYS A 55 0.60 9.22 -0.42
N PRO A 56 0.10 9.99 0.56
CA PRO A 56 0.58 11.36 0.80
C PRO A 56 2.03 11.40 1.33
N ALA A 57 2.46 10.31 1.98
CA ALA A 57 3.80 10.18 2.55
C ALA A 57 4.82 9.55 1.59
N LEU A 58 4.39 9.11 0.41
CA LEU A 58 5.23 8.35 -0.53
C LEU A 58 5.83 7.07 0.08
N ALA A 59 5.11 6.46 1.03
CA ALA A 59 5.54 5.28 1.78
C ALA A 59 5.50 3.96 0.98
N ILE A 60 4.94 3.95 -0.23
CA ILE A 60 4.70 2.73 -1.02
C ILE A 60 5.58 2.76 -2.26
N HIS A 61 6.42 1.75 -2.42
CA HIS A 61 7.31 1.61 -3.58
C HIS A 61 6.93 0.40 -4.42
N ILE A 62 7.03 0.57 -5.75
CA ILE A 62 6.74 -0.46 -6.73
C ILE A 62 7.96 -0.63 -7.62
N GLU A 63 8.46 -1.87 -7.69
CA GLU A 63 9.44 -2.33 -8.66
C GLU A 63 8.70 -3.21 -9.69
N GLU A 64 9.00 -3.08 -10.99
CA GLU A 64 8.33 -3.86 -12.04
C GLU A 64 9.02 -5.20 -12.32
#